data_AF-A0A354HWT4-F1
#
_entry.id   AF-A0A354HWT4-F1
#
_cell.length_a   1.000
_cell.length_b   1.000
_cell.length_c   1.000
_cell.angle_alpha   90.00
_cell.angle_beta   90.00
_cell.angle_gamma   90.00
#
_symmetry.space_group_name_H-M   'P 1'
#
loop_
_entity.id
_entity.type
_entity.pdbx_description
1 polymer ?
#
loop_
_entity_poly.entity_id
_entity_poly.type
_entity_poly.pdbx_seq_one_letter_code
_entity_poly.pdbx_strand_id
1 'polypeptide(L)'
;MEQFRYNDENDRSYGAAGMAIGLVVFDGEDMISTISLDRDPGNMVEMTGEFYFAGNPGVSPKAAWNQLLKNYNLSVVMMMANILCRNRVLRVTRVDDKVKKSLHDAVSEEGHNVCSLEDDEIDRLFDKNFNYLDRVFSHRGVQSVAHDFAALLRSRRVLSRAEIVEQLRALNML
;
A
#
# COMPACT_ATOMS: atom_id res chain seq x y z
N MET A 1 -15.40 -0.62 -9.11
CA MET A 1 -14.10 -0.97 -9.75
C MET A 1 -13.53 0.13 -10.66
N GLU A 2 -14.31 0.89 -11.45
CA GLU A 2 -13.73 1.96 -12.31
C GLU A 2 -12.90 3.01 -11.54
N GLN A 3 -13.28 3.32 -10.30
CA GLN A 3 -12.62 4.35 -9.49
C GLN A 3 -11.16 4.05 -9.12
N PHE A 4 -10.73 2.79 -9.23
CA PHE A 4 -9.36 2.38 -8.92
C PHE A 4 -8.46 2.29 -10.15
N ARG A 5 -9.03 2.39 -11.36
CA ARG A 5 -8.25 2.31 -12.62
C ARG A 5 -7.24 3.45 -12.70
N TYR A 6 -6.11 3.16 -13.31
CA TYR A 6 -5.12 4.19 -13.65
C TYR A 6 -5.51 4.88 -14.95
N ASN A 7 -5.32 6.20 -14.98
CA ASN A 7 -5.59 7.01 -16.17
C ASN A 7 -4.50 6.84 -17.24
N ASP A 8 -3.25 6.76 -16.80
CA ASP A 8 -2.05 6.64 -17.65
C ASP A 8 -0.87 6.03 -16.85
N GLU A 9 0.28 5.90 -17.49
CA GLU A 9 1.50 5.36 -16.86
C GLU A 9 2.03 6.27 -15.73
N ASN A 10 1.81 7.58 -15.82
CA ASN A 10 2.22 8.52 -14.78
C ASN A 10 1.39 8.28 -13.51
N ASP A 11 0.07 8.31 -13.62
CA ASP A 11 -0.87 7.98 -12.54
C ASP A 11 -0.60 6.60 -11.93
N ARG A 12 -0.26 5.61 -12.76
CA ARG A 12 0.16 4.28 -12.33
C ARG A 12 1.45 4.28 -11.51
N SER A 13 2.47 5.04 -11.94
CA SER A 13 3.74 5.15 -11.20
C SER A 13 3.59 5.80 -9.82
N TYR A 14 2.68 6.76 -9.67
CA TYR A 14 2.34 7.32 -8.35
C TYR A 14 1.58 6.33 -7.48
N GLY A 15 0.69 5.52 -8.07
CA GLY A 15 0.06 4.42 -7.37
C GLY A 15 1.10 3.44 -6.80
N ALA A 16 2.09 3.06 -7.61
CA ALA A 16 3.20 2.20 -7.19
C ALA A 16 4.08 2.83 -6.11
N ALA A 17 4.43 4.11 -6.26
CA ALA A 17 5.17 4.87 -5.25
C ALA A 17 4.40 4.93 -3.92
N GLY A 18 3.09 5.16 -3.98
CA GLY A 18 2.21 5.16 -2.82
C GLY A 18 2.24 3.82 -2.08
N MET A 19 2.10 2.70 -2.79
CA MET A 19 2.19 1.37 -2.20
C MET A 19 3.54 1.12 -1.51
N ALA A 20 4.64 1.48 -2.16
CA ALA A 20 5.98 1.32 -1.59
C ALA A 20 6.17 2.15 -0.30
N ILE A 21 5.78 3.42 -0.33
CA ILE A 21 5.83 4.31 0.84
C ILE A 21 4.93 3.77 1.96
N GLY A 22 3.72 3.33 1.63
CA GLY A 22 2.78 2.75 2.58
C GLY A 22 3.37 1.54 3.31
N LEU A 23 4.03 0.64 2.58
CA LEU A 23 4.70 -0.52 3.18
C LEU A 23 5.85 -0.12 4.09
N VAL A 24 6.75 0.78 3.67
CA VAL A 24 7.85 1.26 4.52
C VAL A 24 7.34 1.95 5.79
N VAL A 25 6.32 2.79 5.66
CA VAL A 25 5.73 3.54 6.80
C VAL A 25 5.04 2.62 7.82
N PHE A 26 4.70 1.40 7.42
CA PHE A 26 4.08 0.36 8.26
C PHE A 26 5.02 -0.83 8.53
N ASP A 27 6.34 -0.64 8.40
CA ASP A 27 7.38 -1.64 8.69
C ASP A 27 7.15 -2.97 7.93
N GLY A 28 6.77 -2.87 6.65
CA GLY A 28 6.46 -3.99 5.77
C GLY A 28 7.37 -4.11 4.54
N GLU A 29 8.49 -3.38 4.51
CA GLU A 29 9.44 -3.39 3.39
C GLU A 29 10.20 -4.71 3.22
N ASP A 30 10.30 -5.50 4.29
CA ASP A 30 10.85 -6.87 4.28
C ASP A 30 10.00 -7.81 3.40
N MET A 31 8.69 -7.55 3.33
CA MET A 31 7.72 -8.30 2.54
C MET A 31 7.73 -7.95 1.05
N ILE A 32 8.45 -6.91 0.62
CA ILE A 32 8.53 -6.52 -0.80
C ILE A 32 9.62 -7.35 -1.50
N SER A 33 9.30 -7.94 -2.65
CA SER A 33 10.30 -8.50 -3.56
C SER A 33 10.72 -7.47 -4.62
N THR A 34 9.75 -6.99 -5.40
CA THR A 34 9.98 -6.19 -6.60
C THR A 34 8.78 -5.29 -6.88
N ILE A 35 9.01 -4.11 -7.49
CA ILE A 35 7.95 -3.29 -8.07
C ILE A 35 8.21 -3.14 -9.58
N SER A 36 7.18 -3.35 -10.40
CA SER A 36 7.28 -3.30 -11.86
C SER A 36 6.07 -2.63 -12.51
N LEU A 37 6.33 -1.68 -13.42
CA LEU A 37 5.33 -1.08 -14.30
C LEU A 37 5.00 -1.95 -15.52
N ASP A 38 5.78 -2.99 -15.79
CA ASP A 38 5.59 -3.89 -16.93
C ASP A 38 4.61 -5.04 -16.62
N ARG A 39 4.20 -5.20 -15.35
CA ARG A 39 3.16 -6.15 -14.93
C ARG A 39 1.76 -5.61 -15.20
N ASP A 40 0.73 -6.36 -14.80
CA ASP A 40 -0.62 -5.82 -14.77
C ASP A 40 -0.79 -4.75 -13.68
N PRO A 41 -1.69 -3.78 -13.87
CA PRO A 41 -2.06 -2.77 -12.85
C PRO A 41 -2.31 -3.31 -11.44
N GLY A 42 -2.92 -4.49 -11.32
CA GLY A 42 -3.19 -5.13 -10.02
C GLY A 42 -2.01 -5.88 -9.41
N ASN A 43 -0.95 -6.12 -10.18
CA ASN A 43 0.19 -6.97 -9.82
C ASN A 43 1.52 -6.21 -9.90
N MET A 44 1.50 -4.89 -9.67
CA MET A 44 2.69 -4.05 -9.74
C MET A 44 3.70 -4.34 -8.63
N VAL A 45 3.23 -4.70 -7.45
CA VAL A 45 4.06 -5.04 -6.29
C VAL A 45 4.08 -6.55 -6.18
N GLU A 46 5.26 -7.13 -6.27
CA GLU A 46 5.49 -8.54 -5.97
C GLU A 46 5.94 -8.65 -4.52
N MET A 47 5.20 -9.41 -3.73
CA MET A 47 5.53 -9.71 -2.34
C MET A 47 6.44 -10.94 -2.25
N THR A 48 7.17 -11.09 -1.15
CA THR A 48 7.95 -12.29 -0.84
C THR A 48 7.03 -13.49 -0.59
N GLY A 49 7.60 -14.71 -0.66
CA GLY A 49 6.83 -15.93 -0.36
C GLY A 49 6.26 -15.97 1.06
N GLU A 50 6.92 -15.31 2.02
CA GLU A 50 6.47 -15.20 3.41
C GLU A 50 5.12 -14.49 3.54
N PHE A 51 4.85 -13.52 2.65
CA PHE A 51 3.57 -12.80 2.64
C PHE A 51 2.39 -13.72 2.30
N TYR A 52 2.59 -14.72 1.44
CA TYR A 52 1.54 -15.64 1.01
C TYR A 52 1.45 -16.89 1.89
N PHE A 53 2.42 -17.10 2.77
CA PHE A 53 2.55 -18.33 3.53
C PHE A 53 2.07 -18.16 4.98
N ALA A 54 0.92 -18.75 5.29
CA ALA A 54 0.34 -18.73 6.65
C ALA A 54 0.42 -20.09 7.38
N GLY A 55 1.02 -21.12 6.78
CA GLY A 55 0.82 -22.51 7.20
C GLY A 55 2.09 -23.31 7.47
N ASN A 56 2.59 -23.28 8.71
CA ASN A 56 3.55 -24.25 9.20
C ASN A 56 2.90 -25.06 10.35
N PRO A 57 2.83 -26.40 10.29
CA PRO A 57 2.29 -27.23 11.36
C PRO A 57 2.95 -27.01 12.73
N GLY A 58 4.17 -26.47 12.76
CA GLY A 58 4.87 -26.09 13.99
C GLY A 58 4.49 -24.73 14.57
N VAL A 59 3.61 -23.95 13.94
CA VAL A 59 3.21 -22.61 14.38
C VAL A 59 1.86 -22.67 15.08
N SER A 60 1.73 -21.97 16.21
CA SER A 60 0.45 -21.93 16.94
C SER A 60 -0.65 -21.25 16.11
N PRO A 61 -1.93 -21.63 16.29
CA PRO A 61 -3.06 -20.97 15.61
C PRO A 61 -3.06 -19.44 15.80
N LYS A 62 -2.70 -18.97 17.01
CA LYS A 62 -2.61 -17.53 17.31
C LYS A 62 -1.52 -16.83 16.48
N ALA A 63 -0.37 -17.46 16.30
CA ALA A 63 0.72 -16.88 15.52
C ALA A 63 0.38 -16.84 14.03
N ALA A 64 -0.26 -17.90 13.50
CA ALA A 64 -0.77 -17.91 12.13
C ALA A 64 -1.82 -16.82 11.90
N TRP A 65 -2.76 -16.66 12.84
CA TRP A 65 -3.76 -15.59 12.81
C TRP A 65 -3.14 -14.19 12.81
N ASN A 66 -2.19 -13.95 13.70
CA ASN A 66 -1.50 -12.66 13.76
C ASN A 66 -0.77 -12.33 12.45
N GLN A 67 -0.21 -13.35 11.78
CA GLN A 67 0.41 -13.15 10.47
C GLN A 67 -0.63 -12.82 9.39
N LEU A 68 -1.78 -13.51 9.38
CA LEU A 68 -2.89 -13.18 8.48
C LEU A 68 -3.36 -11.74 8.67
N LEU A 69 -3.57 -11.33 9.93
CA LEU A 69 -3.98 -9.97 10.27
C LEU A 69 -2.92 -8.93 9.85
N LYS A 70 -1.62 -9.23 10.04
CA LYS A 70 -0.51 -8.38 9.55
C LYS A 70 -0.57 -8.24 8.03
N ASN A 71 -0.69 -9.34 7.29
CA ASN A 71 -0.70 -9.34 5.84
C ASN A 71 -1.93 -8.61 5.29
N TYR A 72 -3.10 -8.84 5.88
CA TYR A 72 -4.32 -8.10 5.60
C TYR A 72 -4.11 -6.59 5.79
N ASN A 73 -3.58 -6.17 6.93
CA ASN A 73 -3.33 -4.75 7.19
C ASN A 73 -2.36 -4.13 6.16
N LEU A 74 -1.30 -4.84 5.76
CA LEU A 74 -0.39 -4.37 4.71
C LEU A 74 -1.09 -4.25 3.34
N SER A 75 -1.97 -5.18 2.98
CA SER A 75 -2.79 -5.08 1.75
C SER A 75 -3.71 -3.84 1.78
N VAL A 76 -4.37 -3.60 2.91
CA VAL A 76 -5.21 -2.41 3.12
C VAL A 76 -4.38 -1.13 2.98
N VAL A 77 -3.22 -1.09 3.63
CA VAL A 77 -2.29 0.06 3.59
C VAL A 77 -1.82 0.33 2.16
N MET A 78 -1.43 -0.70 1.40
CA MET A 78 -1.03 -0.55 0.00
C MET A 78 -2.16 0.07 -0.83
N MET A 79 -3.37 -0.46 -0.70
CA MET A 79 -4.53 0.02 -1.47
C MET A 79 -4.86 1.49 -1.13
N MET A 80 -4.87 1.85 0.15
CA MET A 80 -5.09 3.23 0.58
C MET A 80 -3.98 4.17 0.11
N ALA A 81 -2.72 3.76 0.29
CA ALA A 81 -1.56 4.57 -0.05
C ALA A 81 -1.43 4.81 -1.56
N ASN A 82 -1.84 3.84 -2.38
CA ASN A 82 -1.97 4.01 -3.82
C ASN A 82 -2.89 5.19 -4.18
N ILE A 83 -4.11 5.17 -3.62
CA ILE A 83 -5.13 6.19 -3.90
C ILE A 83 -4.72 7.54 -3.32
N LEU A 84 -4.21 7.57 -2.08
CA LEU A 84 -3.78 8.79 -1.43
C LEU A 84 -2.61 9.43 -2.15
N CYS A 85 -1.61 8.66 -2.59
CA CYS A 85 -0.48 9.21 -3.33
C CYS A 85 -0.94 9.86 -4.65
N ARG A 86 -1.80 9.17 -5.42
CA ARG A 86 -2.35 9.70 -6.67
C ARG A 86 -3.17 10.97 -6.49
N ASN A 87 -3.96 11.06 -5.42
CA ASN A 87 -4.78 12.24 -5.16
C ASN A 87 -3.98 13.37 -4.53
N ARG A 88 -3.30 13.11 -3.41
CA ARG A 88 -2.60 14.14 -2.61
C ARG A 88 -1.32 14.64 -3.25
N VAL A 89 -0.57 13.76 -3.91
CA VAL A 89 0.76 14.10 -4.47
C VAL A 89 0.65 14.47 -5.94
N LEU A 90 0.09 13.58 -6.77
CA LEU A 90 0.03 13.82 -8.22
C LEU A 90 -1.02 14.88 -8.58
N ARG A 91 -2.25 14.74 -8.10
CA ARG A 91 -3.37 15.63 -8.48
C ARG A 91 -3.52 16.84 -7.57
N VAL A 92 -2.92 16.79 -6.38
CA VAL A 92 -3.04 17.81 -5.32
C VAL A 92 -4.51 18.05 -4.94
N THR A 93 -5.29 16.96 -4.86
CA THR A 93 -6.71 16.95 -4.49
C THR A 93 -6.97 16.09 -3.26
N ARG A 94 -8.13 16.29 -2.63
CA ARG A 94 -8.65 15.35 -1.62
C ARG A 94 -9.19 14.09 -2.29
N VAL A 95 -9.23 13.00 -1.54
CA VAL A 95 -9.96 11.79 -1.94
C VAL A 95 -11.46 12.07 -1.77
N ASP A 96 -12.23 11.77 -2.81
CA ASP A 96 -13.69 11.92 -2.82
C ASP A 96 -14.36 10.88 -1.90
N ASP A 97 -15.46 11.26 -1.25
CA ASP A 97 -16.19 10.39 -0.30
C ASP A 97 -16.68 9.09 -0.95
N LYS A 98 -17.03 9.10 -2.24
CA LYS A 98 -17.42 7.90 -2.98
C LYS A 98 -16.25 6.94 -3.13
N VAL A 99 -15.05 7.47 -3.38
CA VAL A 99 -13.82 6.66 -3.47
C VAL A 99 -13.44 6.13 -2.09
N LYS A 100 -13.55 6.96 -1.04
CA LYS A 100 -13.33 6.53 0.35
C LYS A 100 -14.28 5.40 0.74
N LYS A 101 -15.56 5.51 0.38
CA LYS A 101 -16.56 4.46 0.59
C LYS A 101 -16.21 3.18 -0.16
N SER A 102 -15.87 3.26 -1.45
CA SER A 102 -15.46 2.08 -2.22
C SER A 102 -14.20 1.40 -1.68
N LEU A 103 -13.26 2.17 -1.10
CA LEU A 103 -12.12 1.61 -0.38
C LEU A 103 -12.59 0.87 0.87
N HIS A 104 -13.46 1.48 1.66
CA HIS A 104 -14.01 0.87 2.88
C HIS A 104 -14.74 -0.44 2.57
N ASP A 105 -15.65 -0.44 1.59
CA ASP A 105 -16.39 -1.63 1.17
C ASP A 105 -15.44 -2.80 0.81
N ALA A 106 -14.35 -2.51 0.09
CA ALA A 106 -13.34 -3.52 -0.29
C ALA A 106 -12.51 -4.01 0.91
N VAL A 107 -12.19 -3.12 1.85
CA VAL A 107 -11.48 -3.47 3.09
C VAL A 107 -12.38 -4.34 3.99
N SER A 108 -13.67 -4.04 4.05
CA SER A 108 -14.65 -4.83 4.81
C SER A 108 -14.82 -6.22 4.25
N GLU A 109 -15.02 -6.35 2.94
CA GLU A 109 -15.14 -7.65 2.27
C GLU A 109 -13.93 -8.55 2.58
N GLU A 110 -12.72 -8.03 2.39
CA GLU A 110 -11.49 -8.79 2.65
C GLU A 110 -11.29 -9.10 4.14
N GLY A 111 -11.66 -8.17 5.03
CA GLY A 111 -11.53 -8.32 6.48
C GLY A 111 -12.37 -9.46 7.05
N HIS A 112 -13.61 -9.59 6.57
CA HIS A 112 -14.47 -10.72 6.93
C HIS A 112 -13.95 -12.03 6.35
N ASN A 113 -13.53 -12.02 5.07
CA ASN A 113 -13.16 -13.23 4.35
C ASN A 113 -11.85 -13.86 4.87
N VAL A 114 -10.84 -13.04 5.13
CA VAL A 114 -9.49 -13.53 5.46
C VAL A 114 -9.24 -13.58 6.95
N CYS A 115 -9.79 -12.62 7.69
CA CYS A 115 -9.50 -12.42 9.12
C CYS A 115 -10.73 -12.53 10.01
N SER A 116 -11.90 -12.93 9.49
CA SER A 116 -13.17 -13.02 10.23
C SER A 116 -13.42 -11.87 11.21
N LEU A 117 -13.01 -10.65 10.84
CA LEU A 117 -13.13 -9.48 11.70
C LEU A 117 -14.58 -9.03 11.79
N GLU A 118 -14.95 -8.40 12.90
CA GLU A 118 -16.23 -7.71 13.07
C GLU A 118 -16.19 -6.31 12.43
N ASP A 119 -17.37 -5.76 12.08
CA ASP A 119 -17.50 -4.46 11.42
C ASP A 119 -16.79 -3.34 12.19
N ASP A 120 -16.89 -3.33 13.52
CA ASP A 120 -16.29 -2.30 14.36
C ASP A 120 -14.76 -2.40 14.41
N GLU A 121 -14.20 -3.61 14.31
CA GLU A 121 -12.76 -3.84 14.18
C GLU A 121 -12.24 -3.32 12.84
N ILE A 122 -12.98 -3.60 11.77
CA ILE A 122 -12.67 -3.15 10.41
C ILE A 122 -12.74 -1.63 10.33
N ASP A 123 -13.81 -1.01 10.85
CA ASP A 123 -13.99 0.45 10.86
C ASP A 123 -12.84 1.15 11.58
N ARG A 124 -12.48 0.65 12.78
CA ARG A 124 -11.35 1.20 13.55
C ARG A 124 -10.03 1.07 12.79
N LEU A 125 -9.77 -0.08 12.17
CA LEU A 125 -8.55 -0.29 11.38
C LEU A 125 -8.52 0.63 10.16
N PHE A 126 -9.63 0.73 9.44
CA PHE A 126 -9.77 1.57 8.26
C PHE A 126 -9.51 3.03 8.58
N ASP A 127 -10.22 3.59 9.56
CA ASP A 127 -10.10 5.00 9.94
C ASP A 127 -8.72 5.33 10.48
N LYS A 128 -8.13 4.44 11.29
CA LYS A 128 -6.77 4.60 11.79
C LYS A 128 -5.77 4.71 10.64
N ASN A 129 -5.81 3.75 9.71
CA ASN A 129 -4.85 3.69 8.60
C ASN A 129 -5.06 4.85 7.63
N PHE A 130 -6.31 5.13 7.25
CA PHE A 130 -6.63 6.21 6.32
C PHE A 130 -6.21 7.58 6.88
N ASN A 131 -6.54 7.88 8.14
CA ASN A 131 -6.18 9.17 8.76
C ASN A 131 -4.68 9.31 8.99
N TYR A 132 -3.96 8.20 9.20
CA TYR A 132 -2.50 8.24 9.29
C TYR A 132 -1.87 8.47 7.92
N LEU A 133 -2.24 7.69 6.91
CA LEU A 133 -1.71 7.83 5.56
C LEU A 133 -2.06 9.18 4.93
N ASP A 134 -3.26 9.73 5.18
CA ASP A 134 -3.64 11.07 4.67
C ASP A 134 -2.71 12.16 5.21
N ARG A 135 -2.30 12.05 6.49
CA ARG A 135 -1.28 12.95 7.08
C ARG A 135 0.10 12.73 6.47
N VAL A 136 0.50 11.48 6.29
CA VAL A 136 1.79 11.11 5.65
C VAL A 136 1.89 11.72 4.26
N PHE A 137 0.90 11.52 3.38
CA PHE A 137 0.90 12.07 2.03
C PHE A 137 0.61 13.57 1.94
N SER A 138 0.19 14.20 3.04
CA SER A 138 0.11 15.66 3.16
C SER A 138 1.46 16.31 3.50
N HIS A 139 2.44 15.53 3.96
CA HIS A 139 3.77 16.03 4.31
C HIS A 139 4.62 16.30 3.07
N ARG A 140 5.17 17.51 2.93
CA ARG A 140 5.95 17.92 1.75
C ARG A 140 7.19 17.06 1.50
N GLY A 141 7.88 16.62 2.56
CA GLY A 141 9.02 15.72 2.42
C GLY A 141 8.63 14.38 1.79
N VAL A 142 7.48 13.83 2.20
CA VAL A 142 6.95 12.58 1.64
C VAL A 142 6.51 12.77 0.19
N GLN A 143 5.90 13.93 -0.14
CA GLN A 143 5.55 14.28 -1.51
C GLN A 143 6.77 14.33 -2.44
N SER A 144 7.88 14.93 -1.98
CA SER A 144 9.13 14.93 -2.73
C SER A 144 9.65 13.51 -2.98
N VAL A 145 9.68 12.69 -1.93
CA VAL A 145 10.11 11.28 -2.06
C VAL A 145 9.22 10.51 -3.04
N ALA A 146 7.91 10.72 -3.00
CA ALA A 146 6.97 10.11 -3.94
C ALA A 146 7.21 10.55 -5.40
N HIS A 147 7.49 11.85 -5.64
CA HIS A 147 7.86 12.35 -6.96
C HIS A 147 9.14 11.68 -7.49
N ASP A 148 10.18 11.63 -6.67
CA ASP A 148 11.48 11.06 -7.04
C ASP A 148 11.36 9.56 -7.30
N PHE A 149 10.65 8.83 -6.44
CA PHE A 149 10.38 7.41 -6.61
C PHE A 149 9.61 7.12 -7.89
N ALA A 150 8.51 7.86 -8.15
CA ALA A 150 7.70 7.67 -9.34
C ALA A 150 8.51 7.95 -10.62
N ALA A 151 9.35 9.00 -10.62
CA ALA A 151 10.24 9.31 -11.73
C ALA A 151 11.28 8.20 -11.96
N LEU A 152 11.93 7.73 -10.89
CA LEU A 152 12.88 6.62 -10.96
C LEU A 152 12.22 5.36 -11.52
N LEU A 153 11.06 4.98 -10.99
CA LEU A 153 10.34 3.79 -11.43
C LEU A 153 9.93 3.86 -12.91
N ARG A 154 9.47 5.02 -13.40
CA ARG A 154 9.18 5.18 -14.85
C ARG A 154 10.44 5.01 -15.71
N SER A 155 11.58 5.49 -15.23
CA SER A 155 12.84 5.39 -15.97
C SER A 155 13.41 3.96 -15.98
N ARG A 156 13.31 3.25 -14.86
CA ARG A 156 13.88 1.90 -14.66
C ARG A 156 12.92 0.78 -15.03
N ARG A 157 11.62 1.07 -15.04
CA ARG A 157 10.47 0.16 -15.23
C ARG A 157 10.30 -0.90 -14.15
N VAL A 158 11.40 -1.37 -13.56
CA VAL A 158 11.45 -2.37 -12.49
C VAL A 158 12.43 -1.92 -11.42
N LEU A 159 12.06 -2.08 -10.15
CA LEU A 159 12.91 -1.84 -8.99
C LEU A 159 12.90 -3.06 -8.07
N SER A 160 14.09 -3.53 -7.69
CA SER A 160 14.28 -4.55 -6.67
C SER A 160 14.04 -4.00 -5.26
N ARG A 161 13.81 -4.88 -4.27
CA ARG A 161 13.71 -4.46 -2.85
C ARG A 161 14.85 -3.54 -2.41
N ALA A 162 16.10 -3.85 -2.79
CA ALA A 162 17.26 -3.05 -2.40
C ALA A 162 17.18 -1.62 -2.94
N GLU A 163 16.81 -1.46 -4.23
CA GLU A 163 16.60 -0.14 -4.84
C GLU A 163 15.42 0.61 -4.20
N ILE A 164 14.33 -0.10 -3.88
CA ILE A 164 13.16 0.48 -3.21
C ILE A 164 13.53 1.04 -1.85
N VAL A 165 14.18 0.22 -1.01
CA VAL A 165 14.58 0.61 0.35
C VAL A 165 15.57 1.77 0.30
N GLU A 166 16.58 1.72 -0.58
CA GLU A 166 17.54 2.81 -0.77
C GLU A 166 16.84 4.12 -1.11
N GLN A 167 15.94 4.09 -2.09
CA GLN A 167 15.22 5.28 -2.55
C GLN A 167 14.31 5.87 -1.46
N LEU A 168 13.77 5.03 -0.56
CA LEU A 168 12.87 5.44 0.50
C LEU A 168 13.57 5.74 1.83
N ARG A 169 14.90 5.60 1.93
CA ARG A 169 15.65 5.95 3.15
C ARG A 169 15.43 7.38 3.61
N ALA A 170 15.16 8.30 2.68
CA ALA A 170 14.86 9.69 3.00
C ALA A 170 13.65 9.86 3.94
N LEU A 171 12.73 8.90 3.98
CA LEU A 171 11.59 8.91 4.91
C LEU A 171 12.02 8.82 6.37
N ASN A 172 13.15 8.19 6.68
CA ASN A 172 13.66 8.04 8.06
C ASN A 172 14.20 9.37 8.65
N MET A 173 14.32 10.41 7.81
CA MET A 173 14.85 11.72 8.21
C MET A 173 13.76 12.79 8.33
N LEU A 174 12.47 12.42 8.17
CA LEU A 174 11.31 13.31 8.20
C LEU A 174 10.56 13.21 9.54
#